data_AF-A0A1G7HE16-F1
#
_entry.id   AF-A0A1G7HE16-F1
#
_cell.length_a   1.000
_cell.length_b   1.000
_cell.length_c   1.000
_cell.angle_alpha   90.00
_cell.angle_beta   90.00
_cell.angle_gamma   90.00
#
_symmetry.space_group_name_H-M   'P 1'
#
loop_
_entity.id
_entity.type
_entity.pdbx_description
1 polymer ?
#
loop_
_entity_poly.entity_id
_entity_poly.type
_entity_poly.pdbx_seq_one_letter_code
_entity_poly.pdbx_strand_id
1 'polypeptide(L)'
;MKKIAFILFLSFLSINVFPNTNINTVSSGVFDDFALTITATNGAVLKLIGNEETDQNSFQSGEVVRLVTRPAVGYKFSHWTGDVSGNRLIADVVMTGNKTVTAVFEKDY
;
A
#
# COMPACT_ATOMS: atom_id res chain seq x y z
N MET A 1 44.54 -44.87 -5.90
CA MET A 1 43.13 -44.50 -6.18
C MET A 1 42.46 -44.21 -4.84
N LYS A 2 42.22 -42.94 -4.54
CA LYS A 2 41.73 -42.48 -3.21
C LYS A 2 40.25 -42.86 -3.05
N LYS A 3 39.95 -43.79 -2.16
CA LYS A 3 38.60 -44.00 -1.61
C LYS A 3 38.47 -43.07 -0.41
N ILE A 4 37.76 -41.97 -0.59
CA ILE A 4 37.43 -41.01 0.48
C ILE A 4 36.27 -41.61 1.28
N ALA A 5 36.53 -41.98 2.54
CA ALA A 5 35.53 -42.46 3.48
C ALA A 5 35.00 -41.27 4.30
N PHE A 6 33.68 -41.11 4.27
CA PHE A 6 32.92 -40.05 4.93
C PHE A 6 32.68 -40.46 6.39
N ILE A 7 33.47 -39.92 7.32
CA ILE A 7 33.24 -40.09 8.76
C ILE A 7 32.58 -38.80 9.26
N LEU A 8 31.27 -38.84 9.52
CA LEU A 8 30.62 -37.81 10.32
C LEU A 8 30.65 -38.24 11.79
N PHE A 9 31.24 -37.39 12.61
CA PHE A 9 31.40 -37.54 14.05
C PHE A 9 30.05 -37.28 14.75
N LEU A 10 29.48 -38.30 15.40
CA LEU A 10 28.42 -38.07 16.38
C LEU A 10 29.06 -37.62 17.69
N SER A 11 28.84 -36.37 18.08
CA SER A 11 29.00 -35.93 19.47
C SER A 11 27.87 -34.98 19.83
N PHE A 12 26.95 -35.45 20.66
CA PHE A 12 25.99 -34.60 21.37
C PHE A 12 26.65 -34.13 22.66
N LEU A 13 26.95 -32.83 22.75
CA LEU A 13 26.95 -32.13 24.04
C LEU A 13 25.66 -31.31 24.04
N SER A 14 24.69 -31.74 24.84
CA SER A 14 23.40 -31.06 24.93
C SER A 14 23.58 -29.67 25.53
N ILE A 15 23.58 -28.62 24.70
CA ILE A 15 23.26 -27.29 25.18
C ILE A 15 21.76 -27.10 24.98
N ASN A 16 21.00 -27.18 26.07
CA ASN A 16 19.66 -26.60 26.12
C ASN A 16 19.81 -25.08 26.01
N VAL A 17 20.05 -24.57 24.80
CA VAL A 17 19.67 -23.21 24.46
C VAL A 17 18.26 -23.36 23.91
N PHE A 18 17.26 -23.23 24.77
CA PHE A 18 15.99 -22.71 24.27
C PHE A 18 16.37 -21.47 23.46
N PRO A 19 15.97 -21.32 22.18
CA PRO A 19 16.05 -20.00 21.59
C PRO A 19 15.30 -19.10 22.57
N ASN A 20 16.07 -18.22 23.21
CA ASN A 20 15.54 -17.12 23.97
C ASN A 20 14.56 -16.44 23.03
N THR A 21 13.27 -16.66 23.21
CA THR A 21 12.26 -15.80 22.61
C THR A 21 12.31 -14.48 23.37
N ASN A 22 13.43 -13.77 23.26
CA ASN A 22 13.41 -12.31 23.20
C ASN A 22 12.89 -11.92 21.82
N ILE A 23 11.72 -12.47 21.51
CA ILE A 23 10.76 -11.77 20.72
C ILE A 23 10.31 -10.67 21.67
N ASN A 24 11.07 -9.57 21.72
CA ASN A 24 10.41 -8.29 21.76
C ASN A 24 9.66 -8.23 20.42
N THR A 25 8.51 -8.89 20.34
CA THR A 25 7.40 -8.34 19.60
C THR A 25 7.12 -7.03 20.32
N VAL A 26 7.92 -6.01 20.00
CA VAL A 26 7.30 -4.75 19.62
C VAL A 26 6.24 -5.24 18.67
N SER A 27 4.99 -5.22 19.13
CA SER A 27 3.84 -5.45 18.28
C SER A 27 4.20 -4.73 16.99
N SER A 28 4.58 -5.48 15.95
CA SER A 28 4.70 -4.91 14.62
C SER A 28 3.26 -4.53 14.39
N GLY A 29 2.94 -3.27 14.70
CA GLY A 29 1.56 -2.85 14.94
C GLY A 29 0.77 -3.43 13.80
N VAL A 30 -0.14 -4.35 14.12
CA VAL A 30 -1.05 -4.88 13.11
C VAL A 30 -1.98 -3.72 12.86
N PHE A 31 -1.52 -2.79 12.03
CA PHE A 31 -2.34 -1.73 11.51
C PHE A 31 -3.35 -2.43 10.61
N ASP A 32 -4.62 -2.10 10.80
CA ASP A 32 -5.65 -2.56 9.89
C ASP A 32 -5.34 -1.99 8.50
N ASP A 33 -5.48 -2.84 7.49
CA ASP A 33 -5.43 -2.43 6.10
C ASP A 33 -6.84 -2.04 5.64
N PHE A 34 -6.94 -0.91 4.96
CA PHE A 34 -8.19 -0.38 4.44
C PHE A 34 -8.17 -0.27 2.93
N ALA A 35 -9.29 -0.67 2.32
CA ALA A 35 -9.46 -0.57 0.88
C ALA A 35 -9.74 0.87 0.46
N LEU A 36 -9.06 1.34 -0.59
CA LEU A 36 -9.36 2.59 -1.29
C LEU A 36 -9.89 2.26 -2.68
N THR A 37 -11.18 2.53 -2.89
CA THR A 37 -11.85 2.36 -4.17
C THR A 37 -11.91 3.69 -4.90
N ILE A 38 -11.37 3.74 -6.13
CA ILE A 38 -11.41 4.95 -6.95
C ILE A 38 -12.24 4.69 -8.21
N THR A 39 -13.19 5.58 -8.47
CA THR A 39 -13.98 5.59 -9.70
C THR A 39 -13.63 6.82 -10.52
N ALA A 40 -13.33 6.63 -11.80
CA ALA A 40 -13.09 7.70 -12.75
C ALA A 40 -13.67 7.29 -14.11
N THR A 41 -14.34 8.21 -14.79
CA THR A 41 -14.79 8.03 -16.17
C THR A 41 -14.29 9.20 -17.00
N ASN A 42 -13.84 8.96 -18.23
CA ASN A 42 -13.24 9.98 -19.10
C ASN A 42 -11.96 10.63 -18.53
N GLY A 43 -11.24 9.88 -17.71
CA GLY A 43 -9.97 10.26 -17.11
C GLY A 43 -9.41 9.12 -16.27
N ALA A 44 -8.24 9.36 -15.69
CA ALA A 44 -7.59 8.46 -14.75
C ALA A 44 -7.22 9.22 -13.48
N VAL A 45 -6.95 8.46 -12.41
CA VAL A 45 -6.44 8.98 -11.14
C VAL A 45 -5.19 8.19 -10.78
N LEU A 46 -4.07 8.89 -10.63
CA LEU A 46 -2.85 8.33 -10.08
C LEU A 46 -2.91 8.34 -8.56
N LYS A 47 -2.36 7.30 -7.93
CA LYS A 47 -2.18 7.19 -6.48
C LYS A 47 -0.69 7.31 -6.18
N LEU A 48 -0.34 8.20 -5.27
CA LEU A 48 1.04 8.39 -4.78
C LEU A 48 1.11 8.11 -3.28
N ILE A 49 2.13 7.38 -2.86
CA ILE A 49 2.55 7.29 -1.45
C ILE A 49 3.87 8.05 -1.33
N GLY A 50 3.83 9.17 -0.60
CA GLY A 50 4.91 10.15 -0.68
C GLY A 50 5.03 10.71 -2.10
N ASN A 51 6.11 10.36 -2.80
CA ASN A 51 6.40 10.81 -4.17
C ASN A 51 6.42 9.66 -5.20
N GLU A 52 6.05 8.45 -4.80
CA GLU A 52 6.12 7.25 -5.64
C GLU A 52 4.71 6.82 -6.08
N GLU A 53 4.54 6.47 -7.36
CA GLU A 53 3.29 5.92 -7.88
C GLU A 53 3.06 4.48 -7.38
N THR A 54 1.79 4.12 -7.14
CA THR A 54 1.41 2.76 -6.74
C THR A 54 0.09 2.32 -7.36
N ASP A 55 -0.02 1.03 -7.68
CA ASP A 55 -1.25 0.38 -8.12
C ASP A 55 -2.01 -0.30 -6.96
N GLN A 56 -1.50 -0.23 -5.73
CA GLN A 56 -2.14 -0.80 -4.54
C GLN A 56 -3.54 -0.24 -4.32
N ASN A 57 -4.46 -1.09 -3.87
CA ASN A 57 -5.84 -0.70 -3.53
C ASN A 57 -6.14 -0.86 -2.04
N SER A 58 -5.13 -1.20 -1.24
CA SER A 58 -5.21 -1.42 0.19
C SER A 58 -4.02 -0.75 0.85
N PHE A 59 -4.27 -0.04 1.93
CA PHE A 59 -3.31 0.86 2.57
C PHE A 59 -3.43 0.77 4.08
N GLN A 60 -2.33 0.98 4.80
CA GLN A 60 -2.32 0.83 6.25
C GLN A 60 -3.12 1.96 6.92
N SER A 61 -3.68 1.67 8.09
CA SER A 61 -4.34 2.68 8.91
C SER A 61 -3.42 3.88 9.18
N GLY A 62 -3.91 5.09 8.87
CA GLY A 62 -3.18 6.35 9.01
C GLY A 62 -2.29 6.73 7.84
N GLU A 63 -2.16 5.87 6.82
CA GLU A 63 -1.42 6.20 5.60
C GLU A 63 -2.12 7.33 4.82
N VAL A 64 -1.31 8.19 4.19
CA VAL A 64 -1.79 9.30 3.35
C VAL A 64 -1.56 8.96 1.89
N VAL A 65 -2.66 8.74 1.16
CA VAL A 65 -2.65 8.49 -0.27
C VAL A 65 -2.95 9.78 -1.01
N ARG A 66 -2.01 10.26 -1.84
CA ARG A 66 -2.23 11.43 -2.69
C ARG A 66 -2.81 11.00 -4.02
N LEU A 67 -3.94 11.60 -4.38
CA LEU A 67 -4.65 11.38 -5.63
C LEU A 67 -4.37 12.53 -6.60
N VAL A 68 -3.97 12.19 -7.83
CA VAL A 68 -3.69 13.17 -8.89
C VAL A 68 -4.53 12.85 -10.13
N THR A 69 -5.31 13.81 -10.61
CA THR A 69 -6.17 13.61 -11.78
C THR A 69 -5.39 13.67 -13.09
N ARG A 70 -5.70 12.77 -14.01
CA ARG A 70 -5.24 12.82 -15.41
C ARG A 70 -6.46 12.77 -16.34
N PRO A 71 -7.00 13.93 -16.78
CA PRO A 71 -8.12 13.97 -17.71
C PRO A 71 -7.78 13.26 -19.04
N ALA A 72 -8.77 12.61 -19.65
CA ALA A 72 -8.62 12.13 -21.03
C ALA A 72 -8.66 13.31 -22.02
N VAL A 73 -8.21 13.08 -23.25
CA VAL A 73 -8.26 14.10 -24.32
C VAL A 73 -9.70 14.57 -24.54
N GLY A 74 -9.90 15.89 -24.53
CA GLY A 74 -11.22 16.52 -24.70
C GLY A 74 -12.07 16.56 -23.43
N TYR A 75 -11.49 16.23 -22.27
CA TYR A 75 -12.13 16.35 -20.96
C TYR A 75 -11.27 17.16 -20.01
N LYS A 76 -11.91 17.79 -19.02
CA LYS A 76 -11.28 18.44 -17.88
C LYS A 76 -11.82 17.89 -16.58
N PHE A 77 -11.01 17.97 -15.54
CA PHE A 77 -11.45 17.63 -14.20
C PHE A 77 -12.47 18.67 -13.71
N SER A 78 -13.58 18.19 -13.16
CA SER A 78 -14.63 19.03 -12.59
C SER A 78 -14.48 19.09 -11.07
N HIS A 79 -14.65 17.94 -10.39
CA HIS A 79 -14.58 17.86 -8.93
C HIS A 79 -14.46 16.40 -8.43
N TRP A 80 -14.11 16.27 -7.14
CA TRP A 80 -14.13 15.04 -6.38
C TRP A 80 -15.44 14.87 -5.63
N THR A 81 -15.88 13.62 -5.46
CA THR A 81 -16.98 13.23 -4.55
C THR A 81 -16.64 11.97 -3.77
N GLY A 82 -17.39 11.70 -2.70
CA GLY A 82 -17.19 10.55 -1.80
C GLY A 82 -16.46 10.96 -0.53
N ASP A 83 -15.44 10.19 -0.14
CA ASP A 83 -14.63 10.45 1.06
C ASP A 83 -13.73 11.69 0.95
N VAL A 84 -13.49 12.19 -0.27
CA VAL A 84 -12.90 13.52 -0.50
C VAL A 84 -13.80 14.32 -1.42
N SER A 85 -13.73 15.64 -1.29
CA SER A 85 -14.53 16.58 -2.07
C SER A 85 -13.74 17.82 -2.46
N GLY A 86 -14.30 18.60 -3.39
CA GLY A 86 -13.68 19.82 -3.90
C GLY A 86 -13.17 19.68 -5.33
N ASN A 87 -12.63 20.76 -5.86
CA ASN A 87 -12.29 20.90 -7.28
C ASN A 87 -10.79 21.05 -7.55
N ARG A 88 -9.95 20.72 -6.57
CA ARG A 88 -8.49 20.72 -6.76
C ARG A 88 -8.07 19.46 -7.51
N LEU A 89 -7.17 19.60 -8.48
CA LEU A 89 -6.60 18.48 -9.26
C LEU A 89 -5.86 17.44 -8.41
N ILE A 90 -5.50 17.81 -7.17
CA ILE A 90 -4.81 16.97 -6.20
C ILE A 90 -5.62 16.93 -4.91
N ALA A 91 -5.83 15.74 -4.38
CA ALA A 91 -6.48 15.50 -3.09
C ALA A 91 -5.68 14.47 -2.29
N ASP A 92 -5.59 14.66 -0.97
CA ASP A 92 -4.93 13.71 -0.07
C ASP A 92 -6.02 12.96 0.73
N VAL A 93 -5.91 11.64 0.81
CA VAL A 93 -6.83 10.74 1.55
C VAL A 93 -6.08 10.14 2.71
N VAL A 94 -6.58 10.33 3.94
CA VAL A 94 -6.06 9.64 5.13
C VAL A 94 -6.85 8.35 5.35
N MET A 95 -6.16 7.22 5.38
CA MET A 95 -6.77 5.89 5.45
C MET A 95 -7.13 5.52 6.89
N THR A 96 -8.25 6.02 7.39
CA THR A 96 -8.79 5.70 8.73
C THR A 96 -9.91 4.65 8.72
N GLY A 97 -10.13 4.04 7.56
CA GLY A 97 -11.24 3.14 7.26
C GLY A 97 -11.30 2.90 5.75
N ASN A 98 -12.15 1.99 5.28
CA ASN A 98 -12.38 1.83 3.84
C ASN A 98 -12.88 3.15 3.23
N LYS A 99 -12.34 3.51 2.07
CA LYS A 99 -12.60 4.79 1.39
C LYS A 99 -13.09 4.56 -0.03
N THR A 100 -14.00 5.42 -0.47
CA THR A 100 -14.47 5.49 -1.85
C THR A 100 -14.38 6.93 -2.35
N VAL A 101 -13.63 7.12 -3.45
CA VAL A 101 -13.43 8.43 -4.07
C VAL A 101 -13.83 8.35 -5.53
N THR A 102 -14.56 9.37 -5.99
CA THR A 102 -14.92 9.51 -7.41
C THR A 102 -14.35 10.79 -7.98
N ALA A 103 -13.63 10.68 -9.10
CA ALA A 103 -13.20 11.80 -9.91
C ALA A 103 -14.21 12.06 -11.03
N VAL A 104 -14.83 13.23 -11.03
CA VAL A 104 -15.76 13.65 -12.07
C VAL A 104 -15.02 14.46 -13.12
N PHE A 105 -15.10 14.01 -14.37
CA PHE A 105 -14.56 14.71 -15.53
C PHE A 105 -15.71 15.13 -16.45
N GLU A 106 -15.62 16.35 -16.99
CA GLU A 106 -16.59 16.91 -17.91
C GLU A 106 -15.93 17.24 -19.24
N LYS A 107 -16.70 17.24 -20.32
CA LYS A 107 -16.17 17.50 -21.66
C LYS A 107 -15.72 18.96 -21.76
N ASP A 108 -14.54 19.16 -22.34
CA ASP A 108 -13.96 20.47 -22.58
C ASP A 108 -14.38 20.93 -23.97
N TYR A 109 -15.28 21.92 -24.04
CA TYR A 109 -15.87 22.45 -25.27
C TYR A 109 -15.32 23.84 -25.60
#